data_AF-A0A544UQB8-F1
#
_entry.id   AF-A0A544UQB8-F1
#
_cell.length_a   1.000
_cell.length_b   1.000
_cell.length_c   1.000
_cell.angle_alpha   90.00
_cell.angle_beta   90.00
_cell.angle_gamma   90.00
#
_symmetry.space_group_name_H-M   'P 1'
#
loop_
_entity.id
_entity.type
_entity.pdbx_description
1 polymer ?
#
loop_
_entity_poly.entity_id
_entity_poly.type
_entity_poly.pdbx_seq_one_letter_code
_entity_poly.pdbx_strand_id
1 'polypeptide(L)'
;MKLTKKLTSLFATFLLLSATLGSANADSLVPSAAIMTEEITGTNDLIKANENGVAENDFNIVNLPSQFDDGILVKNKETGEDLKIGVPNNMNLSKPIITESGSYEYKNDGPVDLILQPTEFGVRSVVNIKDSSAPKEYKFELDLPEGHKVISSADYFGDVPGSELDTEEVFIVDENNIVQSVFGKAWAVDANGADVPTNYEVVDNTLIQTVNFNENTAFPVLADPDWVAIGACSAALVWFVGSNLFVAAKILKVKKYVQALGGFKETAKLIAGATSWEEKLRVGGSALRSLAAEITGVTGMYACTQFFN
;
A
#
# COMPACT_ATOMS: atom_id res chain seq x y z
N MET A 1 32.47 53.79 -61.00
CA MET A 1 31.54 54.75 -60.37
C MET A 1 30.36 54.91 -61.33
N LYS A 2 29.14 54.40 -61.17
CA LYS A 2 28.34 53.84 -60.09
C LYS A 2 27.65 52.55 -60.63
N LEU A 3 27.61 51.45 -59.87
CA LEU A 3 26.78 50.29 -60.19
C LEU A 3 25.42 50.47 -59.52
N THR A 4 24.36 50.59 -60.32
CA THR A 4 22.96 50.59 -59.88
C THR A 4 22.45 49.14 -59.78
N LYS A 5 22.21 48.65 -58.56
CA LYS A 5 21.49 47.39 -58.34
C LYS A 5 19.99 47.64 -58.46
N LYS A 6 19.34 46.96 -59.42
CA LYS A 6 17.87 46.83 -59.48
C LYS A 6 17.41 45.92 -58.33
N LEU A 7 16.46 46.42 -57.54
CA LEU A 7 15.76 45.68 -56.49
C LEU A 7 14.49 45.08 -57.10
N THR A 8 14.45 43.77 -57.31
CA THR A 8 13.24 43.05 -57.71
C THR A 8 12.46 42.67 -56.45
N SER A 9 11.33 43.31 -56.24
CA SER A 9 10.40 43.05 -55.14
C SER A 9 9.63 41.75 -55.41
N LEU A 10 9.80 40.74 -54.55
CA LEU A 10 8.97 39.53 -54.52
C LEU A 10 7.82 39.76 -53.54
N PHE A 11 6.58 39.90 -54.02
CA PHE A 11 5.39 39.97 -53.19
C PHE A 11 5.02 38.53 -52.77
N ALA A 12 5.22 38.18 -51.49
CA ALA A 12 4.72 36.94 -50.92
C ALA A 12 3.31 37.17 -50.35
N THR A 13 2.31 36.60 -51.00
CA THR A 13 0.93 36.61 -50.55
C THR A 13 0.78 35.67 -49.35
N PHE A 14 0.61 36.20 -48.14
CA PHE A 14 0.38 35.42 -46.93
C PHE A 14 -1.11 35.07 -46.85
N LEU A 15 -1.48 33.81 -47.14
CA LEU A 15 -2.83 33.30 -46.87
C LEU A 15 -2.97 33.12 -45.35
N LEU A 16 -3.75 33.99 -44.71
CA LEU A 16 -4.17 33.82 -43.32
C LEU A 16 -5.23 32.71 -43.27
N LEU A 17 -4.79 31.50 -42.93
CA LEU A 17 -5.70 30.44 -42.49
C LEU A 17 -6.18 30.82 -41.08
N SER A 18 -7.37 31.38 -40.98
CA SER A 18 -8.04 31.59 -39.69
C SER A 18 -8.49 30.23 -39.15
N ALA A 19 -7.62 29.57 -38.38
CA ALA A 19 -8.00 28.44 -37.57
C ALA A 19 -8.92 28.96 -36.46
N THR A 20 -10.18 28.55 -36.51
CA THR A 20 -11.11 28.69 -35.38
C THR A 20 -10.57 27.83 -34.25
N LEU A 21 -9.89 28.45 -33.28
CA LEU A 21 -9.60 27.82 -31.99
C LEU A 21 -10.96 27.56 -31.32
N GLY A 22 -11.42 26.32 -31.38
CA GLY A 22 -12.46 25.86 -30.49
C GLY A 22 -11.97 26.03 -29.06
N SER A 23 -12.78 26.68 -28.22
CA SER A 23 -12.54 26.81 -26.80
C SER A 23 -12.52 25.42 -26.16
N ALA A 24 -11.36 24.77 -26.13
CA ALA A 24 -11.13 23.68 -25.22
C ALA A 24 -11.21 24.28 -23.81
N ASN A 25 -12.18 23.80 -23.03
CA ASN A 25 -12.16 24.02 -21.59
C ASN A 25 -10.80 23.54 -21.09
N ALA A 26 -9.97 24.47 -20.63
CA ALA A 26 -8.81 24.14 -19.84
C ALA A 26 -9.32 23.67 -18.48
N ASP A 27 -9.87 22.45 -18.43
CA ASP A 27 -9.85 21.68 -17.19
C ASP A 27 -8.37 21.56 -16.81
N SER A 28 -8.04 22.05 -15.63
CA SER A 28 -6.67 22.22 -15.15
C SER A 28 -5.83 20.95 -15.35
N LEU A 29 -4.59 21.14 -15.79
CA LEU A 29 -3.52 20.14 -15.97
C LEU A 29 -3.11 19.38 -14.69
N VAL A 30 -3.92 19.39 -13.63
CA VAL A 30 -3.65 18.66 -12.39
C VAL A 30 -3.97 17.18 -12.65
N PRO A 31 -2.97 16.26 -12.58
CA PRO A 31 -3.23 14.83 -12.66
C PRO A 31 -4.26 14.43 -11.59
N SER A 32 -5.09 13.43 -11.90
CA SER A 32 -6.03 12.94 -10.90
C SER A 32 -5.28 12.38 -9.68
N ALA A 33 -5.89 12.37 -8.50
CA ALA A 33 -5.19 11.95 -7.29
C ALA A 33 -4.75 10.47 -7.38
N ALA A 34 -5.48 9.65 -8.16
CA ALA A 34 -5.07 8.29 -8.47
C ALA A 34 -3.80 8.23 -9.33
N ILE A 35 -3.60 9.14 -10.29
CA ILE A 35 -2.35 9.19 -11.08
C ILE A 35 -1.17 9.60 -10.19
N MET A 36 -1.34 10.61 -9.33
CA MET A 36 -0.30 10.98 -8.35
C MET A 36 0.03 9.81 -7.40
N THR A 37 -0.99 9.06 -6.99
CA THR A 37 -0.79 7.85 -6.18
C THR A 37 0.03 6.81 -6.94
N GLU A 38 -0.30 6.54 -8.20
CA GLU A 38 0.46 5.61 -9.06
C GLU A 38 1.92 6.04 -9.28
N GLU A 39 2.20 7.34 -9.35
CA GLU A 39 3.57 7.86 -9.46
C GLU A 39 4.39 7.58 -8.18
N ILE A 40 3.77 7.63 -7.01
CA ILE A 40 4.40 7.36 -5.71
C ILE A 40 4.56 5.86 -5.47
N THR A 41 3.48 5.10 -5.66
CA THR A 41 3.44 3.66 -5.31
C THR A 41 4.00 2.77 -6.40
N GLY A 42 4.08 3.28 -7.63
CA GLY A 42 4.25 2.47 -8.83
C GLY A 42 2.97 1.73 -9.22
N THR A 43 3.03 1.09 -10.39
CA THR A 43 1.91 0.37 -11.01
C THR A 43 2.18 -1.12 -11.25
N ASN A 44 3.40 -1.59 -10.97
CA ASN A 44 3.85 -2.93 -11.36
C ASN A 44 3.11 -4.06 -10.64
N ASP A 45 2.69 -3.84 -9.39
CA ASP A 45 1.97 -4.80 -8.56
C ASP A 45 0.45 -4.58 -8.59
N LEU A 46 -0.06 -3.69 -9.44
CA LEU A 46 -1.50 -3.44 -9.55
C LEU A 46 -2.20 -4.54 -10.36
N ILE A 47 -3.36 -4.96 -9.86
CA ILE A 47 -4.24 -5.88 -10.58
C ILE A 47 -5.57 -5.20 -10.90
N LYS A 48 -6.17 -5.62 -12.01
CA LYS A 48 -7.45 -5.07 -12.46
C LYS A 48 -8.61 -5.90 -11.93
N ALA A 49 -9.55 -5.22 -11.31
CA ALA A 49 -10.86 -5.80 -11.02
C ALA A 49 -11.67 -6.01 -12.31
N ASN A 50 -12.58 -6.98 -12.28
CA ASN A 50 -13.57 -7.19 -13.34
C ASN A 50 -14.66 -6.09 -13.31
N GLU A 51 -15.65 -6.19 -14.21
CA GLU A 51 -16.73 -5.20 -14.34
C GLU A 51 -17.60 -5.03 -13.08
N ASN A 52 -17.55 -6.00 -12.16
CA ASN A 52 -18.29 -5.97 -10.89
C ASN A 52 -17.43 -5.44 -9.72
N GLY A 53 -16.24 -4.90 -9.98
CA GLY A 53 -15.34 -4.41 -8.93
C GLY A 53 -14.61 -5.52 -8.16
N VAL A 54 -14.57 -6.74 -8.70
CA VAL A 54 -13.90 -7.88 -8.05
C VAL A 54 -12.51 -8.08 -8.64
N ALA A 55 -11.48 -7.90 -7.82
CA ALA A 55 -10.10 -8.22 -8.13
C ALA A 55 -9.71 -9.53 -7.44
N GLU A 56 -8.90 -10.34 -8.11
CA GLU A 56 -8.42 -11.61 -7.56
C GLU A 56 -6.90 -11.66 -7.60
N ASN A 57 -6.29 -11.95 -6.45
CA ASN A 57 -4.88 -12.30 -6.38
C ASN A 57 -4.71 -13.75 -5.89
N ASP A 58 -3.47 -14.17 -5.67
CA ASP A 58 -3.15 -15.55 -5.28
C ASP A 58 -3.72 -15.92 -3.90
N PHE A 59 -3.92 -14.93 -3.02
CA PHE A 59 -4.34 -15.13 -1.64
C PHE A 59 -5.82 -14.87 -1.42
N ASN A 60 -6.40 -13.92 -2.16
CA ASN A 60 -7.71 -13.35 -1.84
C ASN A 60 -8.56 -13.07 -3.08
N ILE A 61 -9.87 -13.00 -2.82
CA ILE A 61 -10.84 -12.30 -3.65
C ILE A 61 -11.13 -10.96 -2.97
N VAL A 62 -10.82 -9.86 -3.64
CA VAL A 62 -10.99 -8.49 -3.15
C VAL A 62 -12.17 -7.85 -3.89
N ASN A 63 -13.26 -7.59 -3.17
CA ASN A 63 -14.41 -6.86 -3.69
C ASN A 63 -14.27 -5.39 -3.29
N LEU A 64 -14.03 -4.55 -4.29
CA LEU A 64 -13.96 -3.11 -4.10
C LEU A 64 -15.36 -2.54 -3.89
N PRO A 65 -15.51 -1.53 -3.02
CA PRO A 65 -16.80 -0.92 -2.76
C PRO A 65 -17.35 -0.23 -4.01
N SER A 66 -18.64 -0.38 -4.23
CA SER A 66 -19.42 0.42 -5.15
C SER A 66 -19.86 1.74 -4.49
N GLN A 67 -20.76 2.47 -5.14
CA GLN A 67 -21.34 3.68 -4.54
C GLN A 67 -22.18 3.28 -3.31
N PHE A 68 -21.99 4.00 -2.19
CA PHE A 68 -22.68 3.78 -0.91
C PHE A 68 -22.23 2.58 -0.07
N ASP A 69 -21.28 1.78 -0.54
CA ASP A 69 -20.64 0.77 0.31
C ASP A 69 -19.70 1.44 1.32
N ASP A 70 -19.46 0.77 2.46
CA ASP A 70 -18.70 1.29 3.60
C ASP A 70 -17.31 0.68 3.76
N GLY A 71 -16.91 -0.23 2.85
CA GLY A 71 -15.62 -0.92 2.96
C GLY A 71 -15.29 -1.86 1.82
N ILE A 72 -14.04 -2.33 1.83
CA ILE A 72 -13.50 -3.35 0.95
C ILE A 72 -13.75 -4.71 1.59
N LEU A 73 -14.37 -5.64 0.87
CA LEU A 73 -14.56 -7.01 1.35
C LEU A 73 -13.49 -7.92 0.77
N VAL A 74 -12.70 -8.53 1.66
CA VAL A 74 -11.61 -9.43 1.32
C VAL A 74 -11.97 -10.82 1.78
N LYS A 75 -11.99 -11.78 0.85
CA LYS A 75 -12.18 -13.19 1.15
C LYS A 75 -10.87 -13.94 0.96
N ASN A 76 -10.39 -14.59 2.02
CA ASN A 76 -9.22 -15.45 1.97
C ASN A 76 -9.55 -16.73 1.18
N LYS A 77 -8.76 -17.05 0.14
CA LYS A 77 -8.99 -18.22 -0.72
C LYS A 77 -8.62 -19.55 -0.06
N GLU A 78 -7.71 -19.53 0.91
CA GLU A 78 -7.22 -20.71 1.62
C GLU A 78 -8.17 -21.10 2.77
N THR A 79 -8.52 -20.15 3.64
CA THR A 79 -9.37 -20.40 4.81
C THR A 79 -10.87 -20.24 4.50
N GLY A 80 -11.20 -19.44 3.49
CA GLY A 80 -12.59 -19.08 3.16
C GLY A 80 -13.19 -18.00 4.05
N GLU A 81 -12.42 -17.46 5.00
CA GLU A 81 -12.83 -16.40 5.92
C GLU A 81 -12.93 -15.04 5.23
N ASP A 82 -13.82 -14.19 5.75
CA ASP A 82 -14.07 -12.85 5.24
C ASP A 82 -13.54 -11.79 6.21
N LEU A 83 -12.93 -10.74 5.66
CA LEU A 83 -12.44 -9.54 6.32
C LEU A 83 -13.06 -8.32 5.63
N LYS A 84 -13.55 -7.34 6.40
CA LYS A 84 -13.89 -6.02 5.87
C LYS A 84 -12.86 -4.98 6.31
N ILE A 85 -12.36 -4.20 5.34
CA ILE A 85 -11.56 -3.00 5.59
C ILE A 85 -12.44 -1.78 5.30
N GLY A 86 -12.85 -1.06 6.35
CA GLY A 86 -13.69 0.13 6.23
C GLY A 86 -13.03 1.28 5.48
N VAL A 87 -13.83 2.17 4.91
CA VAL A 87 -13.36 3.41 4.28
C VAL A 87 -13.02 4.47 5.35
N PRO A 88 -12.12 5.43 5.08
CA PRO A 88 -11.67 6.38 6.08
C PRO A 88 -12.84 7.20 6.63
N ASN A 89 -12.98 7.20 7.96
CA ASN A 89 -14.01 7.93 8.71
C ASN A 89 -15.45 7.63 8.23
N ASN A 90 -15.70 6.41 7.71
CA ASN A 90 -17.01 6.01 7.18
C ASN A 90 -17.56 7.01 6.15
N MET A 91 -16.67 7.59 5.34
CA MET A 91 -17.04 8.56 4.32
C MET A 91 -18.00 7.96 3.27
N ASN A 92 -18.90 8.78 2.72
CA ASN A 92 -19.73 8.34 1.61
C ASN A 92 -18.89 8.21 0.34
N LEU A 93 -19.05 7.10 -0.38
CA LEU A 93 -18.39 6.88 -1.65
C LEU A 93 -19.24 7.36 -2.83
N SER A 94 -18.58 8.00 -3.79
CA SER A 94 -19.14 8.31 -5.10
C SER A 94 -18.91 7.16 -6.08
N LYS A 95 -19.37 7.31 -7.32
CA LYS A 95 -18.99 6.38 -8.38
C LYS A 95 -17.50 6.57 -8.70
N PRO A 96 -16.67 5.51 -8.69
CA PRO A 96 -15.24 5.65 -8.91
C PRO A 96 -14.91 5.99 -10.37
N ILE A 97 -13.84 6.76 -10.54
CA ILE A 97 -13.11 6.91 -11.81
C ILE A 97 -11.96 5.91 -11.78
N ILE A 98 -11.86 5.05 -12.80
CA ILE A 98 -10.86 3.98 -12.84
C ILE A 98 -9.75 4.36 -13.81
N THR A 99 -8.50 4.31 -13.37
CA THR A 99 -7.32 4.60 -14.20
C THR A 99 -7.03 3.43 -15.15
N GLU A 100 -6.18 3.67 -16.16
CA GLU A 100 -5.73 2.59 -17.06
C GLU A 100 -4.96 1.49 -16.31
N SER A 101 -4.27 1.84 -15.23
CA SER A 101 -3.50 0.91 -14.38
C SER A 101 -4.38 0.14 -13.39
N GLY A 102 -5.63 0.56 -13.19
CA GLY A 102 -6.61 -0.14 -12.34
C GLY A 102 -6.83 0.47 -10.95
N SER A 103 -6.39 1.71 -10.70
CA SER A 103 -6.70 2.45 -9.47
C SER A 103 -8.11 3.04 -9.53
N TYR A 104 -8.83 3.01 -8.41
CA TYR A 104 -10.20 3.49 -8.26
C TYR A 104 -10.21 4.79 -7.47
N GLU A 105 -10.57 5.91 -8.09
CA GLU A 105 -10.66 7.22 -7.45
C GLU A 105 -12.11 7.58 -7.10
N TYR A 106 -12.42 7.61 -5.81
CA TYR A 106 -13.72 7.99 -5.25
C TYR A 106 -13.68 9.46 -4.84
N LYS A 107 -14.03 10.34 -5.77
CA LYS A 107 -14.06 11.79 -5.54
C LYS A 107 -15.22 12.20 -4.65
N ASN A 108 -14.96 13.08 -3.71
CA ASN A 108 -15.95 13.68 -2.83
C ASN A 108 -15.93 15.21 -2.92
N ASP A 109 -17.02 15.87 -2.56
CA ASP A 109 -17.05 17.34 -2.50
C ASP A 109 -16.28 17.89 -1.28
N GLY A 110 -16.08 17.04 -0.27
CA GLY A 110 -15.30 17.36 0.92
C GLY A 110 -13.79 17.41 0.69
N PRO A 111 -13.00 17.70 1.74
CA PRO A 111 -11.56 17.92 1.64
C PRO A 111 -10.74 16.62 1.49
N VAL A 112 -11.40 15.48 1.31
CA VAL A 112 -10.80 14.14 1.27
C VAL A 112 -11.40 13.33 0.13
N ASP A 113 -10.56 12.73 -0.70
CA ASP A 113 -10.95 11.63 -1.60
C ASP A 113 -10.32 10.30 -1.14
N LEU A 114 -10.82 9.20 -1.69
CA LEU A 114 -10.27 7.86 -1.49
C LEU A 114 -9.78 7.30 -2.82
N ILE A 115 -8.58 6.71 -2.81
CA ILE A 115 -8.02 5.95 -3.91
C ILE A 115 -7.85 4.52 -3.45
N LEU A 116 -8.47 3.56 -4.14
CA LEU A 116 -8.26 2.14 -3.89
C LEU A 116 -7.44 1.52 -5.01
N GLN A 117 -6.40 0.78 -4.65
CA GLN A 117 -5.55 0.08 -5.60
C GLN A 117 -5.45 -1.39 -5.21
N PRO A 118 -6.19 -2.29 -5.88
CA PRO A 118 -5.96 -3.72 -5.74
C PRO A 118 -4.55 -4.08 -6.17
N THR A 119 -3.89 -4.93 -5.39
CA THR A 119 -2.52 -5.37 -5.67
C THR A 119 -2.43 -6.89 -5.78
N GLU A 120 -1.30 -7.37 -6.29
CA GLU A 120 -0.93 -8.79 -6.30
C GLU A 120 -0.95 -9.43 -4.90
N PHE A 121 -0.89 -8.64 -3.83
CA PHE A 121 -0.81 -9.16 -2.46
C PHE A 121 -1.93 -8.67 -1.53
N GLY A 122 -2.74 -7.70 -1.94
CA GLY A 122 -3.77 -7.13 -1.09
C GLY A 122 -4.45 -5.92 -1.72
N VAL A 123 -4.61 -4.85 -0.93
CA VAL A 123 -5.27 -3.61 -1.36
C VAL A 123 -4.65 -2.41 -0.66
N ARG A 124 -4.32 -1.38 -1.44
CA ARG A 124 -3.93 -0.06 -0.95
C ARG A 124 -5.16 0.84 -0.86
N SER A 125 -5.32 1.50 0.28
CA SER A 125 -6.38 2.45 0.57
C SER A 125 -5.75 3.82 0.85
N VAL A 126 -5.61 4.64 -0.19
CA VAL A 126 -4.89 5.91 -0.12
C VAL A 126 -5.87 7.05 0.04
N VAL A 127 -5.70 7.82 1.10
CA VAL A 127 -6.42 9.05 1.38
C VAL A 127 -5.76 10.20 0.62
N ASN A 128 -6.55 10.93 -0.17
CA ASN A 128 -6.14 12.18 -0.79
C ASN A 128 -6.66 13.36 0.02
N ILE A 129 -5.77 13.99 0.77
CA ILE A 129 -6.03 15.17 1.61
C ILE A 129 -5.86 16.40 0.73
N LYS A 130 -6.96 17.07 0.36
CA LYS A 130 -6.95 18.13 -0.66
C LYS A 130 -6.40 19.46 -0.19
N ASP A 131 -6.58 19.75 1.09
CA ASP A 131 -6.23 21.04 1.69
C ASP A 131 -6.23 20.97 3.22
N SER A 132 -5.80 22.07 3.84
CA SER A 132 -5.65 22.20 5.30
C SER A 132 -6.95 22.14 6.10
N SER A 133 -8.13 22.14 5.47
CA SER A 133 -9.42 22.01 6.15
C SER A 133 -9.80 20.55 6.46
N ALA A 134 -9.07 19.59 5.88
CA ALA A 134 -9.26 18.17 6.14
C ALA A 134 -9.05 17.81 7.63
N PRO A 135 -9.69 16.74 8.13
CA PRO A 135 -9.30 16.16 9.41
C PRO A 135 -7.85 15.65 9.36
N LYS A 136 -7.21 15.50 10.53
CA LYS A 136 -5.87 14.89 10.62
C LYS A 136 -5.91 13.39 10.92
N GLU A 137 -7.03 12.89 11.41
CA GLU A 137 -7.23 11.48 11.77
C GLU A 137 -8.13 10.79 10.74
N TYR A 138 -7.70 9.62 10.31
CA TYR A 138 -8.41 8.76 9.36
C TYR A 138 -8.58 7.38 9.96
N LYS A 139 -9.83 7.03 10.27
CA LYS A 139 -10.21 5.78 10.93
C LYS A 139 -10.67 4.76 9.91
N PHE A 140 -10.06 3.58 9.93
CA PHE A 140 -10.43 2.42 9.11
C PHE A 140 -10.93 1.34 10.07
N GLU A 141 -12.25 1.20 10.16
CA GLU A 141 -12.90 0.17 10.98
C GLU A 141 -12.75 -1.19 10.31
N LEU A 142 -12.37 -2.22 11.07
CA LEU A 142 -12.13 -3.56 10.54
C LEU A 142 -13.14 -4.55 11.13
N ASP A 143 -13.88 -5.23 10.25
CA ASP A 143 -14.68 -6.40 10.63
C ASP A 143 -13.84 -7.64 10.38
N LEU A 144 -13.34 -8.25 11.46
CA LEU A 144 -12.43 -9.39 11.40
C LEU A 144 -13.19 -10.71 11.59
N PRO A 145 -12.65 -11.85 11.12
CA PRO A 145 -13.15 -13.16 11.50
C PRO A 145 -13.13 -13.36 13.02
N GLU A 146 -13.95 -14.29 13.53
CA GLU A 146 -14.00 -14.57 14.97
C GLU A 146 -12.61 -14.93 15.51
N GLY A 147 -12.30 -14.45 16.72
CA GLY A 147 -11.02 -14.69 17.37
C GLY A 147 -9.85 -13.83 16.86
N HIS A 148 -10.00 -13.15 15.72
CA HIS A 148 -8.96 -12.29 15.18
C HIS A 148 -8.94 -10.91 15.84
N LYS A 149 -7.77 -10.27 15.84
CA LYS A 149 -7.57 -8.91 16.36
C LYS A 149 -6.51 -8.14 15.58
N VAL A 150 -6.62 -6.82 15.65
CA VAL A 150 -5.56 -5.89 15.19
C VAL A 150 -4.58 -5.67 16.33
N ILE A 151 -3.28 -5.62 16.04
CA ILE A 151 -2.25 -5.37 17.04
C ILE A 151 -1.08 -4.58 16.43
N SER A 152 -0.60 -3.58 17.16
CA SER A 152 0.60 -2.84 16.75
C SER A 152 1.83 -3.75 16.81
N SER A 153 2.86 -3.47 16.00
CA SER A 153 4.10 -4.24 16.10
C SER A 153 4.73 -4.13 17.50
N ALA A 154 4.70 -2.93 18.10
CA ALA A 154 5.19 -2.70 19.46
C ALA A 154 4.49 -3.60 20.50
N ASP A 155 3.17 -3.73 20.45
CA ASP A 155 2.42 -4.59 21.38
C ASP A 155 2.64 -6.07 21.07
N TYR A 156 2.73 -6.43 19.78
CA TYR A 156 2.97 -7.80 19.36
C TYR A 156 4.33 -8.34 19.83
N PHE A 157 5.35 -7.48 19.88
CA PHE A 157 6.70 -7.81 20.37
C PHE A 157 6.94 -7.43 21.84
N GLY A 158 6.02 -6.70 22.48
CA GLY A 158 6.21 -6.10 23.80
C GLY A 158 6.38 -7.11 24.94
N ASP A 159 5.84 -8.31 24.79
CA ASP A 159 5.98 -9.40 25.77
C ASP A 159 7.36 -10.08 25.74
N VAL A 160 8.22 -9.70 24.80
CA VAL A 160 9.57 -10.27 24.65
C VAL A 160 10.58 -9.47 25.49
N PRO A 161 11.21 -10.08 26.53
CA PRO A 161 12.12 -9.35 27.42
C PRO A 161 13.33 -8.76 26.66
N GLY A 162 13.57 -7.46 26.83
CA GLY A 162 14.68 -6.73 26.20
C GLY A 162 14.43 -6.33 24.74
N SER A 163 13.18 -6.40 24.28
CA SER A 163 12.75 -6.08 22.93
C SER A 163 11.87 -4.82 22.96
N GLU A 164 12.48 -3.65 22.84
CA GLU A 164 11.79 -2.44 22.37
C GLU A 164 11.74 -2.50 20.84
N LEU A 165 11.01 -3.49 20.32
CA LEU A 165 10.86 -3.69 18.89
C LEU A 165 9.55 -3.10 18.40
N ASP A 166 9.67 -1.94 17.79
CA ASP A 166 8.62 -1.34 16.98
C ASP A 166 9.12 -1.25 15.54
N THR A 167 8.41 -1.88 14.60
CA THR A 167 8.63 -1.74 13.16
C THR A 167 7.64 -0.77 12.52
N GLU A 168 6.76 -0.17 13.33
CA GLU A 168 5.71 0.78 12.95
C GLU A 168 4.65 0.20 11.98
N GLU A 169 4.68 -1.12 11.80
CA GLU A 169 3.66 -1.90 11.08
C GLU A 169 2.54 -2.30 12.05
N VAL A 170 1.38 -2.62 11.48
CA VAL A 170 0.23 -3.14 12.23
C VAL A 170 -0.16 -4.51 11.68
N PHE A 171 -0.37 -5.47 12.56
CA PHE A 171 -0.71 -6.84 12.19
C PHE A 171 -2.19 -7.13 12.45
N ILE A 172 -2.78 -7.98 11.62
CA ILE A 172 -3.98 -8.72 11.98
C ILE A 172 -3.53 -10.14 12.32
N VAL A 173 -3.89 -10.60 13.52
CA VAL A 173 -3.53 -11.93 14.03
C VAL A 173 -4.80 -12.73 14.33
N ASP A 174 -4.70 -14.06 14.23
CA ASP A 174 -5.76 -14.98 14.63
C ASP A 174 -5.80 -15.22 16.16
N GLU A 175 -6.69 -16.11 16.59
CA GLU A 175 -6.85 -16.53 18.00
C GLU A 175 -5.59 -17.14 18.62
N ASN A 176 -4.67 -17.65 17.79
CA ASN A 176 -3.40 -18.24 18.19
C ASN A 176 -2.25 -17.22 18.11
N ASN A 177 -2.55 -15.93 17.89
CA ASN A 177 -1.58 -14.85 17.73
C ASN A 177 -0.67 -15.03 16.49
N ILE A 178 -1.15 -15.76 15.48
CA ILE A 178 -0.48 -15.97 14.19
C ILE A 178 -0.91 -14.83 13.27
N VAL A 179 0.07 -14.05 12.79
CA VAL A 179 -0.14 -12.99 11.79
C VAL A 179 -0.73 -13.55 10.51
N GLN A 180 -1.87 -12.99 10.11
CA GLN A 180 -2.61 -13.32 8.89
C GLN A 180 -2.41 -12.26 7.80
N SER A 181 -2.20 -11.00 8.20
CA SER A 181 -1.95 -9.89 7.29
C SER A 181 -1.26 -8.73 7.99
N VAL A 182 -0.75 -7.79 7.19
CA VAL A 182 -0.03 -6.62 7.67
C VAL A 182 -0.52 -5.36 6.98
N PHE A 183 -0.65 -4.29 7.74
CA PHE A 183 -0.59 -2.94 7.23
C PHE A 183 0.87 -2.48 7.28
N GLY A 184 1.40 -2.05 6.14
CA GLY A 184 2.76 -1.50 6.08
C GLY A 184 2.95 -0.32 7.02
N LYS A 185 4.19 0.12 7.24
CA LYS A 185 4.46 1.34 7.99
C LYS A 185 3.74 2.54 7.36
N ALA A 186 3.13 3.38 8.20
CA ALA A 186 2.43 4.59 7.78
C ALA A 186 3.35 5.49 6.94
N TRP A 187 2.84 6.00 5.83
CA TRP A 187 3.49 7.04 5.06
C TRP A 187 2.48 8.10 4.63
N ALA A 188 2.98 9.33 4.49
CA ALA A 188 2.24 10.43 3.93
C ALA A 188 3.22 11.32 3.15
N VAL A 189 2.83 11.72 1.94
CA VAL A 189 3.69 12.48 1.02
C VAL A 189 2.89 13.66 0.47
N ASP A 190 3.50 14.84 0.53
CA ASP A 190 2.90 16.09 0.06
C ASP A 190 3.06 16.28 -1.46
N ALA A 191 2.45 17.33 -2.02
CA ALA A 191 2.46 17.57 -3.47
C ALA A 191 3.85 17.87 -4.07
N ASN A 192 4.85 18.17 -3.23
CA ASN A 192 6.24 18.35 -3.66
C ASN A 192 7.05 17.06 -3.52
N GLY A 193 6.43 15.96 -3.08
CA GLY A 193 7.11 14.70 -2.80
C GLY A 193 7.82 14.68 -1.43
N ALA A 194 7.52 15.61 -0.52
CA ALA A 194 8.12 15.65 0.80
C ALA A 194 7.32 14.79 1.80
N ASP A 195 8.03 14.07 2.66
CA ASP A 195 7.40 13.28 3.73
C ASP A 195 6.65 14.19 4.71
N VAL A 196 5.41 13.81 5.01
CA VAL A 196 4.58 14.41 6.06
C VAL A 196 4.59 13.46 7.26
N PRO A 197 4.86 13.93 8.50
CA PRO A 197 4.87 13.06 9.66
C PRO A 197 3.52 12.37 9.86
N THR A 198 3.53 11.04 9.94
CA THR A 198 2.33 10.22 10.11
C THR A 198 2.62 9.03 11.02
N ASN A 199 1.59 8.49 11.67
CA ASN A 199 1.68 7.29 12.49
C ASN A 199 0.34 6.55 12.51
N TYR A 200 0.41 5.25 12.82
CA TYR A 200 -0.77 4.45 13.17
C TYR A 200 -0.98 4.40 14.68
N GLU A 201 -2.23 4.24 15.05
CA GLU A 201 -2.70 3.81 16.36
C GLU A 201 -3.78 2.73 16.16
N VAL A 202 -3.83 1.76 17.07
CA VAL A 202 -4.84 0.70 17.06
C VAL A 202 -5.74 0.89 18.27
N VAL A 203 -7.04 1.08 18.03
CA VAL A 203 -8.05 1.14 19.08
C VAL A 203 -9.11 0.09 18.76
N ASP A 204 -9.17 -0.95 19.59
CA ASP A 204 -9.94 -2.17 19.32
C ASP A 204 -9.58 -2.75 17.94
N ASN A 205 -10.55 -2.91 17.04
CA ASN A 205 -10.32 -3.33 15.65
C ASN A 205 -10.35 -2.15 14.66
N THR A 206 -9.98 -0.95 15.11
CA THR A 206 -9.88 0.24 14.26
C THR A 206 -8.42 0.63 14.07
N LEU A 207 -7.99 0.70 12.81
CA LEU A 207 -6.72 1.31 12.45
C LEU A 207 -6.94 2.82 12.29
N ILE A 208 -6.22 3.63 13.05
CA ILE A 208 -6.29 5.09 12.99
C ILE A 208 -4.96 5.60 12.45
N GLN A 209 -4.98 6.27 11.31
CA GLN A 209 -3.81 7.01 10.83
C GLN A 209 -3.94 8.49 11.20
N THR A 210 -2.89 9.06 11.80
CA THR A 210 -2.79 10.50 12.03
C THR A 210 -1.77 11.12 11.09
N VAL A 211 -2.20 12.07 10.25
CA VAL A 211 -1.33 12.80 9.31
C VAL A 211 -1.12 14.23 9.80
N ASN A 212 0.12 14.57 10.16
CA ASN A 212 0.47 15.83 10.83
C ASN A 212 0.90 16.94 9.87
N PHE A 213 0.05 17.29 8.90
CA PHE A 213 0.28 18.45 8.02
C PHE A 213 0.19 19.78 8.78
N ASN A 214 0.87 20.81 8.27
CA ASN A 214 0.95 22.16 8.87
C ASN A 214 0.94 23.25 7.78
N GLU A 215 1.15 24.52 8.15
CA GLU A 215 1.12 25.65 7.20
C GLU A 215 2.18 25.59 6.08
N ASN A 216 3.22 24.76 6.22
CA ASN A 216 4.26 24.57 5.21
C ASN A 216 4.01 23.34 4.32
N THR A 217 2.97 22.55 4.58
CA THR A 217 2.66 21.35 3.79
C THR A 217 2.01 21.72 2.46
N ALA A 218 2.54 21.21 1.36
CA ALA A 218 1.93 21.40 0.05
C ALA A 218 0.84 20.36 -0.22
N PHE A 219 -0.34 20.81 -0.63
CA PHE A 219 -1.47 19.92 -0.91
C PHE A 219 -1.61 19.63 -2.42
N PRO A 220 -2.14 18.46 -2.80
CA PRO A 220 -2.65 17.41 -1.91
C PRO A 220 -1.57 16.65 -1.14
N VAL A 221 -1.94 16.07 0.01
CA VAL A 221 -1.14 15.05 0.70
C VAL A 221 -1.80 13.70 0.45
N LEU A 222 -1.01 12.73 0.00
CA LEU A 222 -1.44 11.34 -0.14
C LEU A 222 -0.93 10.55 1.06
N ALA A 223 -1.80 9.74 1.67
CA ALA A 223 -1.45 8.93 2.84
C ALA A 223 -2.12 7.56 2.77
N ASP A 224 -1.44 6.51 3.22
CA ASP A 224 -1.94 5.13 3.18
C ASP A 224 -2.95 4.80 4.31
N PRO A 225 -3.57 3.60 4.36
CA PRO A 225 -2.86 2.33 4.54
C PRO A 225 -2.67 1.40 3.33
N ASP A 226 -1.55 0.67 3.31
CA ASP A 226 -1.28 -0.46 2.40
C ASP A 226 -1.44 -1.79 3.14
N TRP A 227 -2.53 -2.51 2.84
CA TRP A 227 -2.83 -3.81 3.42
C TRP A 227 -2.36 -4.95 2.51
N VAL A 228 -1.62 -5.88 3.09
CA VAL A 228 -1.07 -7.06 2.41
C VAL A 228 -1.44 -8.32 3.18
N ALA A 229 -1.99 -9.30 2.46
CA ALA A 229 -2.20 -10.63 2.99
C ALA A 229 -0.87 -11.38 3.12
N ILE A 230 -0.74 -12.11 4.22
CA ILE A 230 0.42 -12.90 4.54
C ILE A 230 -0.06 -14.35 4.55
N GLY A 231 -0.04 -15.02 3.37
CA GLY A 231 -0.51 -16.41 3.27
C GLY A 231 0.29 -17.39 4.14
N ALA A 232 -0.20 -18.61 4.32
CA ALA A 232 0.37 -19.63 5.21
C ALA A 232 1.86 -19.97 4.97
N CYS A 233 2.43 -19.66 3.79
CA CYS A 233 3.87 -19.83 3.51
C CYS A 233 4.79 -18.85 4.27
N SER A 234 4.18 -17.83 4.87
CA SER A 234 4.79 -16.92 5.83
C SER A 234 4.81 -17.51 7.23
N ALA A 235 4.21 -18.69 7.44
CA ALA A 235 4.25 -19.42 8.71
C ALA A 235 5.65 -19.55 9.29
N ALA A 236 6.73 -19.52 8.51
CA ALA A 236 8.09 -19.48 9.08
C ALA A 236 8.45 -18.12 9.74
N LEU A 237 8.03 -16.98 9.17
CA LEU A 237 8.14 -15.66 9.80
C LEU A 237 7.16 -15.54 10.97
N VAL A 238 5.94 -16.04 10.79
CA VAL A 238 4.89 -15.95 11.78
C VAL A 238 5.16 -16.89 12.97
N TRP A 239 5.66 -18.10 12.72
CA TRP A 239 6.15 -19.02 13.75
C TRP A 239 7.40 -18.47 14.44
N PHE A 240 8.28 -17.74 13.73
CA PHE A 240 9.37 -17.03 14.38
C PHE A 240 8.87 -16.01 15.39
N VAL A 241 7.91 -15.17 15.00
CA VAL A 241 7.43 -14.16 15.93
C VAL A 241 6.57 -14.77 17.05
N GLY A 242 5.71 -15.74 16.73
CA GLY A 242 4.78 -16.35 17.69
C GLY A 242 5.38 -17.42 18.61
N SER A 243 6.57 -17.98 18.33
CA SER A 243 7.09 -19.12 19.10
C SER A 243 7.66 -18.78 20.49
N ASN A 244 7.77 -17.50 20.87
CA ASN A 244 8.33 -17.06 22.18
C ASN A 244 9.69 -17.71 22.53
N LEU A 245 10.40 -18.28 21.54
CA LEU A 245 11.49 -19.23 21.75
C LEU A 245 12.88 -18.56 21.76
N PHE A 246 12.93 -17.23 21.80
CA PHE A 246 14.15 -16.49 21.55
C PHE A 246 14.68 -15.81 22.80
N VAL A 247 15.86 -16.28 23.22
CA VAL A 247 16.81 -15.50 24.02
C VAL A 247 17.03 -14.16 23.30
N ALA A 248 16.91 -13.04 24.02
CA ALA A 248 16.98 -11.66 23.52
C ALA A 248 18.04 -11.38 22.43
N ALA A 249 19.16 -12.11 22.45
CA ALA A 249 20.24 -12.00 21.46
C ALA A 249 19.85 -12.36 20.00
N LYS A 250 18.92 -13.30 19.77
CA LYS A 250 18.51 -13.70 18.40
C LYS A 250 17.54 -12.71 17.76
N ILE A 251 16.67 -12.11 18.58
CA ILE A 251 15.66 -11.13 18.17
C ILE A 251 16.30 -9.89 17.50
N LEU A 252 17.41 -9.38 18.04
CA LEU A 252 18.15 -8.27 17.45
C LEU A 252 18.67 -8.57 16.04
N LYS A 253 19.13 -9.80 15.79
CA LYS A 253 19.56 -10.21 14.45
C LYS A 253 18.39 -10.31 13.49
N VAL A 254 17.26 -10.85 13.94
CA VAL A 254 16.06 -10.93 13.09
C VAL A 254 15.53 -9.55 12.75
N LYS A 255 15.46 -8.61 13.69
CA LYS A 255 15.17 -7.20 13.38
C LYS A 255 16.10 -6.67 12.30
N LYS A 256 17.41 -6.88 12.46
CA LYS A 256 18.40 -6.45 11.45
C LYS A 256 18.11 -7.07 10.07
N TYR A 257 17.76 -8.34 9.99
CA TYR A 257 17.49 -9.01 8.72
C TYR A 257 16.16 -8.56 8.11
N VAL A 258 15.09 -8.42 8.89
CA VAL A 258 13.79 -7.90 8.42
C VAL A 258 13.93 -6.44 7.95
N GLN A 259 14.66 -5.61 8.69
CA GLN A 259 14.98 -4.24 8.25
C GLN A 259 15.81 -4.24 6.96
N ALA A 260 16.79 -5.13 6.84
CA ALA A 260 17.57 -5.28 5.60
C ALA A 260 16.73 -5.78 4.41
N LEU A 261 15.56 -6.37 4.67
CA LEU A 261 14.59 -6.81 3.67
C LEU A 261 13.48 -5.79 3.41
N GLY A 262 13.49 -4.64 4.10
CA GLY A 262 12.52 -3.56 3.91
C GLY A 262 11.32 -3.57 4.86
N GLY A 263 11.31 -4.41 5.90
CA GLY A 263 10.18 -4.56 6.84
C GLY A 263 9.45 -5.88 6.69
N PHE A 264 8.47 -6.15 7.55
CA PHE A 264 7.69 -7.40 7.50
C PHE A 264 6.85 -7.47 6.23
N LYS A 265 6.25 -6.36 5.79
CA LYS A 265 5.49 -6.29 4.54
C LYS A 265 6.32 -6.69 3.32
N GLU A 266 7.48 -6.07 3.12
CA GLU A 266 8.35 -6.40 1.98
C GLU A 266 8.90 -7.82 2.09
N THR A 267 9.23 -8.27 3.30
CA THR A 267 9.61 -9.68 3.52
C THR A 267 8.48 -10.63 3.15
N ALA A 268 7.21 -10.30 3.49
CA ALA A 268 6.06 -11.10 3.13
C ALA A 268 5.83 -11.14 1.61
N LYS A 269 5.90 -9.99 0.92
CA LYS A 269 5.83 -9.93 -0.56
C LYS A 269 6.92 -10.80 -1.21
N LEU A 270 8.15 -10.74 -0.71
CA LEU A 270 9.27 -11.56 -1.20
C LEU A 270 9.04 -13.06 -1.03
N ILE A 271 8.43 -13.48 0.07
CA ILE A 271 8.12 -14.89 0.35
C ILE A 271 6.90 -15.35 -0.45
N ALA A 272 5.93 -14.48 -0.66
CA ALA A 272 4.70 -14.75 -1.40
C ALA A 272 4.95 -14.87 -2.90
N GLY A 273 5.69 -13.92 -3.51
CA GLY A 273 5.90 -13.86 -4.96
C GLY A 273 6.91 -14.85 -5.54
N ALA A 274 7.51 -15.73 -4.73
CA ALA A 274 8.50 -16.70 -5.17
C ALA A 274 7.94 -18.13 -5.10
N THR A 275 8.07 -18.86 -6.21
CA THR A 275 7.41 -20.16 -6.41
C THR A 275 8.11 -21.30 -5.68
N SER A 276 9.43 -21.20 -5.47
CA SER A 276 10.24 -22.20 -4.78
C SER A 276 11.09 -21.60 -3.66
N TRP A 277 11.55 -22.44 -2.73
CA TRP A 277 12.45 -22.03 -1.67
C TRP A 277 13.79 -21.48 -2.21
N GLU A 278 14.32 -22.09 -3.27
CA GLU A 278 15.53 -21.61 -3.94
C GLU A 278 15.33 -20.23 -4.53
N GLU A 279 14.16 -19.98 -5.11
CA GLU A 279 13.78 -18.67 -5.62
C GLU A 279 13.67 -17.64 -4.49
N LYS A 280 13.00 -18.00 -3.38
CA LYS A 280 12.94 -17.15 -2.17
C LYS A 280 14.34 -16.77 -1.70
N LEU A 281 15.24 -17.73 -1.54
CA LEU A 281 16.62 -17.47 -1.11
C LEU A 281 17.44 -16.68 -2.15
N ARG A 282 17.13 -16.82 -3.44
CA ARG A 282 17.76 -16.05 -4.51
C ARG A 282 17.34 -14.58 -4.43
N VAL A 283 16.04 -14.30 -4.31
CA VAL A 283 15.48 -12.95 -4.28
C VAL A 283 15.76 -12.26 -2.95
N GLY A 284 15.50 -12.92 -1.82
CA GLY A 284 15.78 -12.39 -0.47
C GLY A 284 17.25 -12.41 -0.05
N GLY A 285 18.12 -13.00 -0.87
CA GLY A 285 19.57 -12.93 -0.72
C GLY A 285 20.12 -13.46 0.62
N SER A 286 21.23 -12.89 1.08
CA SER A 286 21.88 -13.30 2.33
C SER A 286 21.07 -12.93 3.57
N ALA A 287 20.26 -11.87 3.50
CA ALA A 287 19.40 -11.45 4.61
C ALA A 287 18.30 -12.48 4.87
N LEU A 288 17.56 -12.92 3.84
CA LEU A 288 16.54 -13.97 4.01
C LEU A 288 17.16 -15.31 4.38
N ARG A 289 18.33 -15.67 3.81
CA ARG A 289 19.08 -16.87 4.24
C ARG A 289 19.46 -16.82 5.72
N SER A 290 19.95 -15.68 6.19
CA SER A 290 20.37 -15.51 7.59
C SER A 290 19.17 -15.47 8.52
N LEU A 291 18.07 -14.84 8.08
CA LEU A 291 16.80 -14.86 8.76
C LEU A 291 16.30 -16.30 8.91
N ALA A 292 16.18 -17.05 7.82
CA ALA A 292 15.77 -18.45 7.85
C ALA A 292 16.67 -19.31 8.74
N ALA A 293 18.00 -19.15 8.69
CA ALA A 293 18.94 -19.88 9.53
C ALA A 293 18.81 -19.54 11.02
N GLU A 294 18.54 -18.27 11.35
CA GLU A 294 18.36 -17.80 12.73
C GLU A 294 17.01 -18.29 13.30
N ILE A 295 15.95 -18.28 12.47
CA ILE A 295 14.59 -18.73 12.78
C ILE A 295 14.52 -20.23 12.98
N THR A 296 14.98 -21.01 12.00
CA THR A 296 14.67 -22.44 11.89
C THR A 296 15.77 -23.33 12.47
N GLY A 297 16.95 -22.78 12.74
CA GLY A 297 18.17 -23.56 12.95
C GLY A 297 18.53 -24.39 11.70
N VAL A 298 19.68 -25.07 11.71
CA VAL A 298 20.12 -25.88 10.55
C VAL A 298 19.12 -27.01 10.23
N THR A 299 18.34 -27.47 11.22
CA THR A 299 17.39 -28.58 11.10
C THR A 299 16.01 -28.16 10.60
N GLY A 300 15.50 -26.95 10.92
CA GLY A 300 14.18 -26.51 10.48
C GLY A 300 14.12 -26.03 9.03
N MET A 301 15.27 -25.81 8.38
CA MET A 301 15.34 -25.61 6.92
C MET A 301 14.69 -26.77 6.14
N TYR A 302 14.71 -27.99 6.68
CA TYR A 302 14.05 -29.15 6.08
C TYR A 302 12.51 -29.10 6.21
N ALA A 303 11.97 -28.41 7.22
CA ALA A 303 10.52 -28.32 7.43
C ALA A 303 9.88 -27.33 6.43
N CYS A 304 10.53 -26.20 6.14
CA CYS A 304 10.04 -25.29 5.09
C CYS A 304 9.97 -25.99 3.73
N THR A 305 10.97 -26.80 3.36
CA THR A 305 10.97 -27.53 2.08
C THR A 305 9.86 -28.58 1.94
N GLN A 306 9.25 -29.05 3.03
CA GLN A 306 8.18 -30.07 2.99
C GLN A 306 6.78 -29.48 2.75
N PHE A 307 6.58 -28.17 2.97
CA PHE A 307 5.31 -27.49 2.67
C PHE A 307 5.21 -26.97 1.23
N PHE A 308 6.30 -27.09 0.45
CA PHE A 308 6.39 -26.61 -0.95
C PHE A 308 6.51 -27.76 -1.97
N ASN A 309 6.16 -29.00 -1.58
CA ASN A 309 5.99 -30.14 -2.49
C ASN A 309 4.53 -30.54 -2.61
#